data_AF-F6HR59-F1
#
_entry.id   AF-F6HR59-F1
#
_cell.length_a   1.000
_cell.length_b   1.000
_cell.length_c   1.000
_cell.angle_alpha   90.00
_cell.angle_beta   90.00
_cell.angle_gamma   90.00
#
_symmetry.space_group_name_H-M   'P 1'
#
loop_
_entity.id
_entity.type
_entity.pdbx_description
1 polymer ?
#
loop_
_entity_poly.entity_id
_entity_poly.type
_entity_poly.pdbx_seq_one_letter_code
_entity_poly.pdbx_strand_id
1 'polypeptide(L)'
;MTISSKVVNAEEEEDVSLLDLPELALECILQRLSPSGLCSMARVCTSLRDRCRSDHLWEKHMKQKWGRVIGPAAYREWQWHIASRKRPSLLKKCNKRGLFRSLFSVCPLSWIRPKLESSGEPSCSLSVDSIKAWYLSLESGKLWFPAQVYNRENGHLGFVMSCYDALLSYDSRTDTFRARYSPQGPQTIEENIPWHRLRAPPIDVPPHVLHVSDCLNDLKPGDHIEIQWRKNKELPYGWWYGIISHLETCNGNENHCCCHNNDMLILEFNQYSPGSQWRRVVINRKNHQEEGNGADGFYGGIRKIFLLAIALETSSFLLDMKRKPTVLLLFVLHITPEYHVSTFGCFTDMSLMNDDVVTWGLVGKVCYTPQTYF
;
A
#
# COMPACT_ATOMS: atom_id res chain seq x y z
N MET A 1 -41.59 67.77 -33.14
CA MET A 1 -41.26 66.36 -32.91
C MET A 1 -39.90 66.30 -32.25
N THR A 2 -39.87 66.00 -30.96
CA THR A 2 -38.66 65.90 -30.15
C THR A 2 -38.18 64.45 -30.21
N ILE A 3 -37.03 64.21 -30.83
CA ILE A 3 -36.42 62.88 -30.87
C ILE A 3 -35.66 62.68 -29.57
N SER A 4 -36.25 61.89 -28.67
CA SER A 4 -35.61 61.43 -27.44
C SER A 4 -34.54 60.40 -27.79
N SER A 5 -33.27 60.72 -27.54
CA SER A 5 -32.18 59.77 -27.61
C SER A 5 -32.21 58.87 -26.36
N LYS A 6 -32.78 57.67 -26.51
CA LYS A 6 -32.54 56.59 -25.55
C LYS A 6 -31.06 56.19 -25.63
N VAL A 7 -30.26 56.67 -24.68
CA VAL A 7 -28.97 56.05 -24.36
C VAL A 7 -29.31 54.69 -23.72
N VAL A 8 -29.15 53.63 -24.50
CA VAL A 8 -29.13 52.27 -23.97
C VAL A 8 -27.78 52.10 -23.30
N ASN A 9 -27.75 52.12 -21.97
CA ASN A 9 -26.59 51.63 -21.22
C ASN A 9 -26.46 50.15 -21.57
N ALA A 10 -25.44 49.80 -22.34
CA ALA A 10 -24.98 48.43 -22.43
C ALA A 10 -24.36 48.12 -21.05
N GLU A 11 -25.04 47.29 -20.28
CA GLU A 11 -24.40 46.60 -19.16
C GLU A 11 -23.28 45.75 -19.77
N GLU A 12 -22.03 46.16 -19.57
CA GLU A 12 -20.89 45.30 -19.86
C GLU A 12 -21.05 44.07 -18.98
N GLU A 13 -21.38 42.92 -19.57
CA GLU A 13 -21.27 41.64 -18.86
C GLU A 13 -19.80 41.51 -18.44
N GLU A 14 -19.51 41.77 -17.16
CA GLU A 14 -18.19 41.48 -16.60
C GLU A 14 -17.94 39.97 -16.78
N ASP A 15 -17.08 39.63 -17.75
CA ASP A 15 -16.61 38.27 -17.97
C ASP A 15 -15.84 37.83 -16.71
N VAL A 16 -16.55 37.21 -15.76
CA VAL A 16 -15.97 36.70 -14.52
C VAL A 16 -14.96 35.61 -14.87
N SER A 17 -13.68 35.91 -14.67
CA SER A 17 -12.60 34.95 -14.90
C SER A 17 -12.51 33.96 -13.76
N LEU A 18 -12.07 32.73 -14.06
CA LEU A 18 -11.73 31.72 -13.05
C LEU A 18 -10.70 32.25 -12.04
N LEU A 19 -9.82 33.15 -12.48
CA LEU A 19 -8.78 33.76 -11.65
C LEU A 19 -9.32 34.84 -10.71
N ASP A 20 -10.55 35.32 -10.92
CA ASP A 20 -11.20 36.33 -10.09
C ASP A 20 -11.88 35.68 -8.85
N LEU A 21 -11.91 34.35 -8.80
CA LEU A 21 -12.41 33.61 -7.65
C LEU A 21 -11.49 33.80 -6.42
N PRO A 22 -12.05 33.77 -5.19
CA PRO A 22 -11.26 33.72 -3.98
C PRO A 22 -10.26 32.55 -3.97
N GLU A 23 -9.08 32.80 -3.40
CA GLU A 23 -7.94 31.85 -3.39
C GLU A 23 -8.34 30.43 -2.97
N LEU A 24 -9.10 30.30 -1.87
CA LEU A 24 -9.56 29.00 -1.35
C LEU A 24 -10.56 28.30 -2.28
N ALA A 25 -11.42 29.06 -2.96
CA ALA A 25 -12.38 28.50 -3.92
C ALA A 25 -11.64 27.95 -5.14
N LEU A 26 -10.66 28.70 -5.66
CA LEU A 26 -9.81 28.25 -6.76
C LEU A 26 -9.02 26.99 -6.37
N GLU A 27 -8.42 26.97 -5.18
CA GLU A 27 -7.69 25.81 -4.67
C GLU A 27 -8.60 24.57 -4.55
N CYS A 28 -9.82 24.73 -4.01
CA CYS A 28 -10.80 23.66 -3.89
C CYS A 28 -11.21 23.08 -5.26
N ILE A 29 -11.34 23.93 -6.29
CA ILE A 29 -11.59 23.49 -7.67
C ILE A 29 -10.41 22.68 -8.18
N LEU A 30 -9.19 23.19 -8.04
CA LEU A 30 -7.97 22.51 -8.50
C LEU A 30 -7.76 21.16 -7.79
N GLN A 31 -8.03 21.07 -6.48
CA GLN A 31 -7.94 19.83 -5.69
C GLN A 31 -8.93 18.73 -6.10
N ARG A 32 -9.95 19.06 -6.90
CA ARG A 32 -10.94 18.11 -7.43
C ARG A 32 -10.58 17.61 -8.83
N LEU A 33 -9.63 18.24 -9.51
CA LEU A 33 -9.20 17.82 -10.84
C LEU A 33 -8.44 16.50 -10.78
N SER A 34 -8.49 15.73 -11.86
CA SER A 34 -7.61 14.58 -12.03
C SER A 34 -6.16 15.04 -12.30
N PRO A 35 -5.16 14.16 -12.16
CA PRO A 35 -3.78 14.47 -12.54
C PRO A 35 -3.64 14.98 -13.97
N SER A 36 -4.43 14.44 -14.92
CA SER A 36 -4.47 14.94 -16.30
C SER A 36 -5.14 16.31 -16.40
N GLY A 37 -6.22 16.55 -15.65
CA GLY A 37 -6.86 17.85 -15.52
C GLY A 37 -5.92 18.93 -14.99
N LEU A 38 -5.15 18.63 -13.95
CA LEU A 38 -4.10 19.52 -13.42
C LEU A 38 -3.02 19.82 -14.47
N CYS A 39 -2.62 18.83 -15.27
CA CYS A 39 -1.66 19.04 -16.35
C CYS A 39 -2.23 19.92 -17.46
N SER A 40 -3.51 19.75 -17.82
CA SER A 40 -4.20 20.59 -18.80
C SER A 40 -4.36 22.03 -18.30
N MET A 41 -4.82 22.22 -17.07
CA MET A 41 -4.98 23.54 -16.46
C MET A 41 -3.66 24.30 -16.35
N ALA A 42 -2.55 23.60 -16.10
CA ALA A 42 -1.23 24.20 -16.07
C ALA A 42 -0.77 24.81 -17.42
N ARG A 43 -1.44 24.46 -18.54
CA ARG A 43 -1.11 24.97 -19.87
C ARG A 43 -1.89 26.23 -20.25
N VAL A 44 -2.94 26.58 -19.50
CA VAL A 44 -3.85 27.69 -19.84
C VAL A 44 -3.18 29.05 -19.65
N CYS A 45 -2.60 29.32 -18.48
CA CYS A 45 -1.88 30.57 -18.20
C CYS A 45 -0.76 30.35 -17.18
N THR A 46 0.08 31.35 -16.94
CA THR A 46 1.21 31.28 -15.98
C THR A 46 0.74 31.11 -14.53
N SER A 47 -0.29 31.85 -14.10
CA SER A 47 -0.86 31.74 -12.75
C SER A 47 -1.35 30.31 -12.45
N LEU A 48 -2.15 29.72 -13.35
CA LEU A 48 -2.64 28.35 -13.20
C LEU A 48 -1.52 27.31 -13.28
N ARG A 49 -0.47 27.57 -14.07
CA ARG A 49 0.71 26.71 -14.17
C ARG A 49 1.41 26.55 -12.84
N ASP A 50 1.64 27.64 -12.13
CA ASP A 50 2.36 27.63 -10.86
C ASP A 50 1.51 26.96 -9.77
N ARG A 51 0.21 27.25 -9.74
CA ARG A 51 -0.77 26.62 -8.83
C ARG A 51 -0.86 25.11 -9.05
N CYS A 52 -1.07 24.67 -10.30
CA CYS A 52 -1.20 23.25 -10.66
C CYS A 52 0.12 22.45 -10.52
N ARG A 53 1.24 23.12 -10.27
CA ARG A 53 2.53 22.48 -9.96
C ARG A 53 2.78 22.31 -8.46
N SER A 54 1.96 22.93 -7.62
CA SER A 54 2.15 22.91 -6.18
C SER A 54 1.95 21.50 -5.60
N ASP A 55 2.87 21.07 -4.74
CA ASP A 55 2.96 19.70 -4.27
C ASP A 55 1.75 19.25 -3.44
N HIS A 56 1.11 20.14 -2.69
CA HIS A 56 -0.09 19.83 -1.89
C HIS A 56 -1.24 19.23 -2.73
N LEU A 57 -1.43 19.69 -3.98
CA LEU A 57 -2.43 19.12 -4.89
C LEU A 57 -2.08 17.68 -5.28
N TRP A 58 -0.78 17.39 -5.43
CA TRP A 58 -0.27 16.09 -5.86
C TRP A 58 -0.11 15.10 -4.71
N GLU A 59 0.10 15.56 -3.47
CA GLU A 59 0.17 14.71 -2.26
C GLU A 59 -1.09 13.86 -2.10
N LYS A 60 -2.26 14.47 -2.28
CA LYS A 60 -3.54 13.78 -2.20
C LYS A 60 -3.65 12.68 -3.26
N HIS A 61 -3.34 12.99 -4.52
CA HIS A 61 -3.37 12.00 -5.60
C HIS A 61 -2.35 10.88 -5.39
N MET A 62 -1.15 11.24 -4.92
CA MET A 62 -0.10 10.28 -4.59
C MET A 62 -0.58 9.30 -3.51
N LYS A 63 -1.10 9.82 -2.39
CA LYS A 63 -1.60 8.99 -1.28
C LYS A 63 -2.77 8.11 -1.72
N GLN A 64 -3.70 8.63 -2.51
CA GLN A 64 -4.88 7.89 -2.96
C GLN A 64 -4.55 6.74 -3.93
N LYS A 65 -3.71 6.99 -4.94
CA LYS A 65 -3.37 5.97 -5.95
C LYS A 65 -2.23 5.07 -5.50
N TRP A 66 -1.15 5.66 -5.00
CA TRP A 66 0.12 4.98 -4.80
C TRP A 66 0.41 4.62 -3.34
N GLY A 67 -0.28 5.23 -2.38
CA GLY A 67 0.03 5.13 -0.95
C GLY A 67 0.00 3.71 -0.35
N ARG A 68 -0.66 2.75 -1.01
CA ARG A 68 -0.66 1.34 -0.60
C ARG A 68 0.58 0.57 -1.04
N VAL A 69 1.27 1.02 -2.08
CA VAL A 69 2.34 0.27 -2.76
C VAL A 69 3.70 0.94 -2.60
N ILE A 70 3.74 2.27 -2.48
CA ILE A 70 4.99 3.01 -2.33
C ILE A 70 5.33 3.19 -0.84
N GLY A 71 6.59 2.96 -0.50
CA GLY A 71 7.14 3.22 0.83
C GLY A 71 8.41 4.10 0.78
N PRO A 72 9.06 4.32 1.94
CA PRO A 72 10.30 5.11 2.01
C PRO A 72 11.41 4.61 1.07
N ALA A 73 11.52 3.30 0.87
CA ALA A 73 12.46 2.71 -0.08
C ALA A 73 12.21 3.14 -1.53
N ALA A 74 10.94 3.20 -1.96
CA ALA A 74 10.56 3.65 -3.29
C ALA A 74 10.89 5.12 -3.51
N TYR A 75 10.70 5.96 -2.49
CA TYR A 75 11.07 7.38 -2.55
C TYR A 75 12.58 7.57 -2.68
N ARG A 76 13.38 6.82 -1.92
CA ARG A 76 14.84 6.85 -2.06
C ARG A 76 15.28 6.42 -3.46
N GLU A 77 14.72 5.33 -3.99
CA GLU A 77 15.04 4.88 -5.36
C GLU A 77 14.78 5.97 -6.41
N TRP A 78 13.65 6.68 -6.29
CA TRP A 78 13.34 7.81 -7.15
C TRP A 78 14.36 8.96 -7.03
N GLN A 79 14.77 9.32 -5.81
CA GLN A 79 15.80 10.34 -5.61
C GLN A 79 17.14 9.94 -6.23
N TRP A 80 17.53 8.66 -6.12
CA TRP A 80 18.73 8.13 -6.76
C TRP A 80 18.63 8.16 -8.29
N HIS A 81 17.48 7.79 -8.85
CA HIS A 81 17.21 7.88 -10.28
C HIS A 81 17.37 9.32 -10.80
N ILE A 82 16.85 10.31 -10.07
CA ILE A 82 17.02 11.73 -10.40
C ILE A 82 18.49 12.15 -10.33
N ALA A 83 19.18 11.83 -9.24
CA ALA A 83 20.59 12.18 -9.06
C ALA A 83 21.47 11.59 -10.18
N SER A 84 21.18 10.35 -10.59
CA SER A 84 21.88 9.68 -11.70
C SER A 84 21.69 10.41 -13.03
N ARG A 85 20.49 10.95 -13.31
CA ARG A 85 20.19 11.74 -14.51
C ARG A 85 20.78 13.14 -14.50
N LYS A 86 21.09 13.68 -13.32
CA LYS A 86 21.81 14.96 -13.14
C LYS A 86 23.34 14.80 -13.34
N ARG A 87 23.92 13.60 -13.23
CA ARG A 87 25.38 13.37 -13.38
C ARG A 87 25.96 13.56 -14.80
N PRO A 88 25.26 13.30 -15.92
CA PRO A 88 25.78 13.53 -17.27
C PRO A 88 26.07 15.02 -17.57
N SER A 89 25.37 15.96 -16.91
CA SER A 89 25.61 17.40 -17.09
C SER A 89 26.79 17.92 -16.28
N LEU A 90 27.20 17.21 -15.21
CA LEU A 90 28.35 17.59 -14.36
C LEU A 90 29.66 16.92 -14.80
N LEU A 91 29.62 15.70 -15.35
CA LEU A 91 30.82 15.00 -15.86
C LEU A 91 31.43 15.64 -17.11
N LYS A 92 30.71 16.51 -17.82
CA LYS A 92 31.30 17.37 -18.87
C LYS A 92 32.24 18.44 -18.33
N LYS A 93 32.28 18.70 -17.01
CA LYS A 93 33.06 19.80 -16.42
C LYS A 93 34.25 19.34 -15.57
N CYS A 94 34.42 18.04 -15.30
CA CYS A 94 35.51 17.55 -14.44
C CYS A 94 36.35 16.47 -15.12
N ASN A 95 37.02 16.83 -16.22
CA ASN A 95 38.26 16.15 -16.58
C ASN A 95 39.40 16.83 -15.82
N LYS A 96 39.71 16.33 -14.61
CA LYS A 96 41.06 16.30 -14.01
C LYS A 96 41.01 15.58 -12.65
N ARG A 97 41.59 14.36 -12.65
CA ARG A 97 42.23 13.62 -11.53
C ARG A 97 41.42 13.37 -10.24
N GLY A 98 41.30 12.09 -9.88
CA GLY A 98 41.06 11.70 -8.48
C GLY A 98 40.44 10.32 -8.34
N LEU A 99 41.26 9.36 -7.91
CA LEU A 99 40.92 7.96 -7.67
C LEU A 99 39.93 7.83 -6.48
N PHE A 100 38.69 7.37 -6.70
CA PHE A 100 37.90 6.74 -5.64
C PHE A 100 37.18 5.50 -6.20
N ARG A 101 37.79 4.36 -5.88
CA ARG A 101 37.30 3.00 -6.08
C ARG A 101 36.36 2.70 -4.92
N SER A 102 35.06 2.55 -5.19
CA SER A 102 34.13 1.92 -4.26
C SER A 102 33.32 0.86 -5.01
N LEU A 103 33.54 -0.38 -4.60
CA LEU A 103 32.93 -1.60 -5.12
C LEU A 103 31.49 -1.69 -4.59
N PHE A 104 30.51 -1.69 -5.49
CA PHE A 104 29.29 -2.51 -5.50
C PHE A 104 28.58 -2.20 -6.82
N SER A 105 29.10 -2.77 -7.91
CA SER A 105 28.50 -2.68 -9.24
C SER A 105 28.04 -4.07 -9.70
N VAL A 106 26.73 -4.31 -9.64
CA VAL A 106 26.09 -5.22 -10.59
C VAL A 106 24.80 -4.54 -11.06
N CYS A 107 24.95 -3.47 -11.85
CA CYS A 107 23.88 -2.97 -12.70
C CYS A 107 24.22 -3.33 -14.15
N PRO A 108 23.65 -4.38 -14.75
CA PRO A 108 23.76 -4.60 -16.18
C PRO A 108 22.61 -3.82 -16.84
N LEU A 109 22.73 -2.49 -16.92
CA LEU A 109 21.78 -1.66 -17.67
C LEU A 109 22.41 -1.22 -18.98
N SER A 110 22.64 -2.19 -19.86
CA SER A 110 22.79 -1.94 -21.29
C SER A 110 21.39 -1.83 -21.89
N TRP A 111 20.77 -0.64 -21.82
CA TRP A 111 19.55 -0.38 -22.59
C TRP A 111 19.83 0.39 -23.87
N ILE A 112 19.45 -0.28 -24.95
CA ILE A 112 19.31 0.20 -26.32
C ILE A 112 18.63 1.58 -26.31
N ARG A 113 19.29 2.53 -26.96
CA ARG A 113 18.89 3.93 -27.08
C ARG A 113 17.86 4.04 -28.21
N PRO A 114 16.58 4.40 -27.98
CA PRO A 114 15.76 4.90 -29.07
C PRO A 114 16.19 6.34 -29.34
N LYS A 115 16.58 6.61 -30.59
CA LYS A 115 16.89 7.96 -31.08
C LYS A 115 15.57 8.76 -31.09
N LEU A 116 15.35 9.60 -30.07
CA LEU A 116 14.23 10.53 -30.07
C LEU A 116 14.69 11.83 -30.75
N GLU A 117 14.06 12.15 -31.87
CA GLU A 117 14.26 13.41 -32.58
C GLU A 117 13.82 14.59 -31.72
N SER A 118 14.61 15.66 -31.82
CA SER A 118 14.46 16.90 -31.10
C SER A 118 13.32 17.74 -31.70
N SER A 119 12.20 17.84 -30.99
CA SER A 119 11.30 19.00 -31.12
C SER A 119 11.25 19.73 -29.77
N GLY A 120 11.49 21.04 -29.83
CA GLY A 120 11.77 21.87 -28.66
C GLY A 120 10.56 22.03 -27.74
N GLU A 121 10.77 21.77 -26.44
CA GLU A 121 9.91 22.28 -25.38
C GLU A 121 10.66 23.35 -24.56
N PRO A 122 9.96 24.38 -24.06
CA PRO A 122 10.58 25.42 -23.25
C PRO A 122 10.99 24.83 -21.91
N SER A 123 12.28 24.94 -21.60
CA SER A 123 12.87 24.53 -20.32
C SER A 123 12.30 25.37 -19.17
N CYS A 124 11.19 24.93 -18.57
CA CYS A 124 10.90 25.26 -17.19
C CYS A 124 11.79 24.39 -16.32
N SER A 125 12.67 25.00 -15.55
CA SER A 125 13.43 24.35 -14.48
C SER A 125 12.46 23.83 -13.41
N LEU A 126 11.85 22.67 -13.66
CA LEU A 126 11.18 21.91 -12.62
C LEU A 126 12.21 21.66 -11.51
N SER A 127 11.86 21.94 -10.26
CA SER A 127 12.58 21.31 -9.15
C SER A 127 12.42 19.81 -9.39
N VAL A 128 13.52 19.16 -9.80
CA VAL A 128 13.51 17.77 -10.27
C VAL A 128 13.00 16.83 -9.16
N ASP A 129 12.94 17.33 -7.92
CA ASP A 129 12.59 16.63 -6.70
C ASP A 129 11.18 17.00 -6.16
N SER A 130 10.20 17.34 -7.02
CA SER A 130 8.80 17.61 -6.61
C SER A 130 7.90 16.36 -6.60
N ILE A 131 6.82 16.37 -5.82
CA ILE A 131 5.85 15.25 -5.72
C ILE A 131 5.15 15.03 -7.06
N LYS A 132 4.84 16.12 -7.78
CA LYS A 132 4.36 16.02 -9.17
C LYS A 132 5.32 15.23 -10.06
N ALA A 133 6.62 15.55 -10.00
CA ALA A 133 7.61 14.86 -10.83
C ALA A 133 7.71 13.37 -10.48
N TRP A 134 7.59 13.04 -9.19
CA TRP A 134 7.53 11.65 -8.74
C TRP A 134 6.29 10.92 -9.28
N TYR A 135 5.11 11.51 -9.14
CA TYR A 135 3.85 10.94 -9.60
C TYR A 135 3.90 10.63 -11.10
N LEU A 136 4.32 11.61 -11.91
CA LEU A 136 4.44 11.43 -13.36
C LEU A 136 5.51 10.39 -13.73
N SER A 137 6.58 10.26 -12.96
CA SER A 137 7.59 9.22 -13.17
C SER A 137 7.03 7.82 -12.94
N LEU A 138 6.20 7.64 -11.90
CA LEU A 138 5.52 6.38 -11.62
C LEU A 138 4.50 6.03 -12.72
N GLU A 139 3.63 6.97 -13.10
CA GLU A 139 2.65 6.80 -14.19
C GLU A 139 3.30 6.43 -15.52
N SER A 140 4.51 6.94 -15.79
CA SER A 140 5.19 6.67 -17.06
C SER A 140 5.71 5.25 -17.22
N GLY A 141 5.75 4.45 -16.14
CA GLY A 141 6.33 3.10 -16.16
C GLY A 141 7.85 3.06 -16.41
N LYS A 142 8.53 4.20 -16.37
CA LYS A 142 9.98 4.26 -16.61
C LYS A 142 10.81 4.00 -15.35
N LEU A 143 10.21 4.21 -14.18
CA LEU A 143 10.83 3.99 -12.89
C LEU A 143 10.53 2.57 -12.41
N TRP A 144 11.59 1.86 -12.05
CA TRP A 144 11.48 0.62 -11.28
C TRP A 144 11.64 0.98 -9.81
N PHE A 145 10.74 0.51 -8.95
CA PHE A 145 10.78 0.85 -7.53
C PHE A 145 10.53 -0.39 -6.65
N PRO A 146 11.15 -0.46 -5.46
CA PRO A 146 10.96 -1.58 -4.53
C PRO A 146 9.55 -1.59 -3.94
N ALA A 147 8.92 -2.75 -3.98
CA ALA A 147 7.67 -3.07 -3.29
C ALA A 147 7.59 -4.59 -3.05
N GLN A 148 6.50 -5.06 -2.45
CA GLN A 148 6.28 -6.49 -2.26
C GLN A 148 5.09 -7.01 -3.07
N VAL A 149 5.23 -8.23 -3.57
CA VAL A 149 4.22 -8.95 -4.35
C VAL A 149 3.72 -10.16 -3.55
N TYR A 150 2.42 -10.21 -3.33
CA TYR A 150 1.72 -11.35 -2.77
C TYR A 150 1.60 -12.50 -3.77
N ASN A 151 1.62 -13.74 -3.25
CA ASN A 151 1.31 -14.96 -3.98
C ASN A 151 2.10 -15.08 -5.30
N ARG A 152 3.43 -15.09 -5.21
CA ARG A 152 4.31 -15.32 -6.36
C ARG A 152 3.84 -16.56 -7.14
N GLU A 153 3.95 -16.51 -8.47
CA GLU A 153 3.44 -17.56 -9.38
C GLU A 153 1.92 -17.76 -9.27
N ASN A 154 1.19 -16.66 -9.09
CA ASN A 154 -0.27 -16.63 -9.08
C ASN A 154 -0.92 -17.57 -8.03
N GLY A 155 -0.26 -17.76 -6.88
CA GLY A 155 -0.83 -18.52 -5.77
C GLY A 155 -0.87 -20.03 -5.98
N HIS A 156 0.13 -20.61 -6.66
CA HIS A 156 0.39 -22.04 -6.53
C HIS A 156 0.40 -22.46 -5.05
N LEU A 157 -0.16 -23.62 -4.73
CA LEU A 157 -0.51 -24.04 -3.36
C LEU A 157 0.64 -23.90 -2.33
N GLY A 158 1.90 -23.96 -2.75
CA GLY A 158 3.06 -23.75 -1.88
C GLY A 158 3.32 -22.29 -1.47
N PHE A 159 2.86 -21.32 -2.26
CA PHE A 159 3.16 -19.89 -2.14
C PHE A 159 1.94 -19.04 -1.74
N VAL A 160 0.83 -19.67 -1.36
CA VAL A 160 -0.38 -18.96 -0.91
C VAL A 160 -0.08 -18.23 0.40
N MET A 161 -0.51 -16.96 0.47
CA MET A 161 -0.24 -16.03 1.58
C MET A 161 1.26 -15.80 1.82
N SER A 162 2.06 -15.89 0.76
CA SER A 162 3.46 -15.46 0.76
C SER A 162 3.62 -14.07 0.16
N CYS A 163 4.67 -13.36 0.53
CA CYS A 163 5.01 -12.03 0.03
C CYS A 163 6.51 -11.93 -0.28
N TYR A 164 6.87 -11.40 -1.45
CA TYR A 164 8.26 -11.30 -1.90
C TYR A 164 8.65 -9.88 -2.30
N ASP A 165 9.87 -9.49 -1.96
CA ASP A 165 10.44 -8.24 -2.44
C ASP A 165 10.70 -8.31 -3.95
N ALA A 166 10.26 -7.27 -4.66
CA ALA A 166 10.46 -7.12 -6.09
C ALA A 166 10.65 -5.65 -6.47
N LEU A 167 11.29 -5.43 -7.62
CA LEU A 167 11.24 -4.16 -8.30
C LEU A 167 10.03 -4.15 -9.22
N LEU A 168 9.16 -3.15 -9.05
CA LEU A 168 7.94 -2.98 -9.82
C LEU A 168 8.05 -1.87 -10.84
N SER A 169 7.41 -2.06 -11.98
CA SER A 169 7.16 -1.05 -13.00
C SER A 169 5.68 -1.05 -13.34
N TYR A 170 5.05 0.12 -13.33
CA TYR A 170 3.64 0.27 -13.68
C TYR A 170 3.44 0.36 -15.19
N ASP A 171 2.33 -0.18 -15.69
CA ASP A 171 1.83 0.02 -17.04
C ASP A 171 0.46 0.70 -16.98
N SER A 172 0.42 1.98 -17.37
CA SER A 172 -0.80 2.78 -17.38
C SER A 172 -1.82 2.34 -18.43
N ARG A 173 -1.43 1.54 -19.44
CA ARG A 173 -2.35 1.10 -20.50
C ARG A 173 -3.26 -0.02 -20.03
N THR A 174 -2.72 -0.91 -19.21
CA THR A 174 -3.42 -2.09 -18.68
C THR A 174 -3.82 -1.93 -17.22
N ASP A 175 -3.36 -0.86 -16.55
CA ASP A 175 -3.50 -0.64 -15.11
C ASP A 175 -2.95 -1.80 -14.27
N THR A 176 -1.79 -2.33 -14.70
CA THR A 176 -1.12 -3.47 -14.07
C THR A 176 0.37 -3.20 -13.88
N PHE A 177 1.04 -4.13 -13.22
CA PHE A 177 2.46 -4.05 -12.90
C PHE A 177 3.25 -5.19 -13.51
N ARG A 178 4.54 -4.89 -13.70
CA ARG A 178 5.58 -5.84 -14.03
C ARG A 178 6.52 -5.95 -12.84
N ALA A 179 6.81 -7.15 -12.38
CA ALA A 179 7.74 -7.39 -11.29
C ALA A 179 9.02 -8.05 -11.79
N ARG A 180 10.15 -7.57 -11.27
CA ARG A 180 11.46 -8.21 -11.35
C ARG A 180 11.87 -8.62 -9.94
N TYR A 181 11.98 -9.92 -9.74
CA TYR A 181 12.50 -10.48 -8.50
C TYR A 181 14.04 -10.40 -8.48
N SER A 182 14.61 -10.45 -7.28
CA SER A 182 16.06 -10.39 -7.01
C SER A 182 16.88 -11.29 -7.97
N PRO A 183 18.09 -10.85 -8.42
CA PRO A 183 18.69 -11.24 -9.69
C PRO A 183 19.35 -12.63 -9.78
N GLN A 184 19.03 -13.59 -8.91
CA GLN A 184 19.76 -14.87 -8.83
C GLN A 184 19.08 -16.04 -9.54
N GLY A 185 18.28 -15.75 -10.58
CA GLY A 185 17.72 -16.74 -11.49
C GLY A 185 17.47 -16.13 -12.87
N PRO A 186 16.96 -16.90 -13.86
CA PRO A 186 16.48 -16.30 -15.11
C PRO A 186 15.58 -15.12 -14.77
N GLN A 187 15.80 -13.96 -15.40
CA GLN A 187 14.98 -12.76 -15.17
C GLN A 187 13.56 -13.02 -15.65
N THR A 188 12.78 -13.76 -14.87
CA THR A 188 11.37 -13.97 -15.09
C THR A 188 10.68 -12.69 -14.65
N ILE A 189 10.32 -11.89 -15.64
CA ILE A 189 9.44 -10.75 -15.43
C ILE A 189 8.04 -11.33 -15.28
N GLU A 190 7.45 -11.17 -14.11
CA GLU A 190 6.03 -11.45 -13.93
C GLU A 190 5.25 -10.23 -14.42
N GLU A 191 4.31 -10.44 -15.34
CA GLU A 191 3.53 -9.38 -15.95
C GLU A 191 2.07 -9.46 -15.51
N ASN A 192 1.32 -8.38 -15.75
CA ASN A 192 -0.11 -8.28 -15.45
C ASN A 192 -0.44 -8.44 -13.95
N ILE A 193 0.45 -7.98 -13.07
CA ILE A 193 0.21 -8.03 -11.63
C ILE A 193 -0.80 -6.94 -11.25
N PRO A 194 -1.95 -7.30 -10.64
CA PRO A 194 -2.97 -6.33 -10.24
C PRO A 194 -2.62 -5.65 -8.91
N TRP A 195 -3.19 -4.46 -8.69
CA TRP A 195 -2.98 -3.65 -7.47
C TRP A 195 -3.20 -4.40 -6.15
N HIS A 196 -4.19 -5.30 -6.07
CA HIS A 196 -4.52 -6.02 -4.84
C HIS A 196 -3.46 -7.03 -4.41
N ARG A 197 -2.53 -7.41 -5.32
CA ARG A 197 -1.40 -8.29 -5.00
C ARG A 197 -0.17 -7.51 -4.53
N LEU A 198 -0.25 -6.20 -4.39
CA LEU A 198 0.90 -5.36 -4.08
C LEU A 198 0.75 -4.70 -2.72
N ARG A 199 1.87 -4.53 -2.04
CA ARG A 199 1.97 -3.65 -0.87
C ARG A 199 3.32 -2.96 -0.79
N ALA A 200 3.37 -1.86 -0.06
CA ALA A 200 4.62 -1.30 0.41
C ALA A 200 5.31 -2.29 1.36
N PRO A 201 6.65 -2.42 1.31
CA PRO A 201 7.37 -3.22 2.29
C PRO A 201 7.16 -2.60 3.68
N PRO A 202 6.64 -3.34 4.67
CA PRO A 202 6.37 -2.78 5.99
C PRO A 202 7.67 -2.51 6.76
N ILE A 203 8.75 -3.20 6.40
CA ILE A 203 10.09 -3.02 6.95
C ILE A 203 11.09 -3.07 5.80
N ASP A 204 12.13 -2.26 5.90
CA ASP A 204 13.24 -2.19 4.95
C ASP A 204 14.36 -3.17 5.34
N VAL A 205 14.05 -4.47 5.33
CA VAL A 205 15.05 -5.54 5.56
C VAL A 205 15.57 -6.03 4.20
N PRO A 206 16.89 -6.10 3.98
CA PRO A 206 17.42 -6.66 2.75
C PRO A 206 16.98 -8.12 2.53
N PRO A 207 16.68 -8.56 1.29
CA PRO A 207 16.07 -9.87 1.03
C PRO A 207 16.89 -11.10 1.49
N HIS A 208 18.21 -10.96 1.70
CA HIS A 208 19.08 -12.08 2.13
C HIS A 208 19.45 -12.01 3.61
N VAL A 209 18.96 -11.00 4.33
CA VAL A 209 19.25 -10.78 5.74
C VAL A 209 18.12 -11.35 6.57
N LEU A 210 18.47 -12.18 7.55
CA LEU A 210 17.54 -12.68 8.54
C LEU A 210 17.05 -11.50 9.40
N HIS A 211 15.74 -11.33 9.48
CA HIS A 211 15.12 -10.34 10.34
C HIS A 211 15.30 -10.73 11.81
N VAL A 212 15.70 -9.76 12.63
CA VAL A 212 15.83 -9.92 14.08
C VAL A 212 14.45 -9.75 14.69
N SER A 213 13.88 -10.86 15.18
CA SER A 213 12.54 -10.90 15.77
C SER A 213 12.52 -10.26 17.16
N ASP A 214 12.04 -9.03 17.26
CA ASP A 214 11.88 -8.29 18.52
C ASP A 214 10.56 -8.60 19.25
N CYS A 215 9.56 -9.11 18.53
CA CYS A 215 8.21 -9.31 19.05
C CYS A 215 7.96 -10.64 19.78
N LEU A 216 8.92 -11.57 19.80
CA LEU A 216 8.69 -12.96 20.21
C LEU A 216 8.12 -13.12 21.63
N ASN A 217 8.56 -12.26 22.56
CA ASN A 217 8.08 -12.29 23.94
C ASN A 217 6.63 -11.83 24.07
N ASP A 218 6.17 -10.94 23.19
CA ASP A 218 4.84 -10.33 23.22
C ASP A 218 3.79 -11.14 22.47
N LEU A 219 4.20 -12.22 21.79
CA LEU A 219 3.30 -13.07 21.02
C LEU A 219 2.35 -13.85 21.93
N LYS A 220 1.07 -13.84 21.57
CA LYS A 220 0.00 -14.61 22.21
C LYS A 220 -0.91 -15.26 21.17
N PRO A 221 -1.66 -16.32 21.54
CA PRO A 221 -2.62 -16.93 20.63
C PRO A 221 -3.57 -15.90 20.00
N GLY A 222 -3.82 -16.05 18.71
CA GLY A 222 -4.60 -15.11 17.89
C GLY A 222 -3.78 -13.97 17.26
N ASP A 223 -2.52 -13.76 17.66
CA ASP A 223 -1.67 -12.78 17.00
C ASP A 223 -1.31 -13.20 15.57
N HIS A 224 -1.34 -12.24 14.66
CA HIS A 224 -0.94 -12.42 13.27
C HIS A 224 0.54 -12.16 13.09
N ILE A 225 1.22 -13.02 12.34
CA ILE A 225 2.66 -12.93 12.13
C ILE A 225 3.02 -13.19 10.68
N GLU A 226 4.20 -12.73 10.31
CA GLU A 226 4.89 -13.12 9.10
C GLU A 226 6.25 -13.69 9.47
N ILE A 227 6.60 -14.85 8.90
CA ILE A 227 7.89 -15.50 9.08
C ILE A 227 8.68 -15.53 7.77
N GLN A 228 9.97 -15.27 7.84
CA GLN A 228 10.88 -15.43 6.72
C GLN A 228 11.09 -16.92 6.42
N TRP A 229 11.00 -17.29 5.14
CA TRP A 229 11.36 -18.62 4.64
C TRP A 229 12.14 -18.54 3.33
N ARG A 230 13.09 -19.45 3.13
CA ARG A 230 13.84 -19.63 1.87
C ARG A 230 14.15 -21.10 1.62
N LYS A 231 14.18 -21.52 0.36
CA LYS A 231 14.50 -22.91 -0.01
C LYS A 231 15.96 -23.28 0.24
N ASN A 232 16.88 -22.35 -0.03
CA ASN A 232 18.32 -22.56 0.19
C ASN A 232 18.96 -21.24 0.65
N LYS A 233 20.21 -21.30 1.12
CA LYS A 233 20.91 -20.12 1.67
C LYS A 233 21.34 -19.08 0.63
N GLU A 234 21.33 -19.45 -0.65
CA GLU A 234 21.64 -18.56 -1.77
C GLU A 234 20.43 -17.69 -2.12
N LEU A 235 19.22 -18.25 -1.99
CA LEU A 235 17.99 -17.57 -2.33
C LEU A 235 17.58 -16.54 -1.26
N PRO A 236 16.88 -15.45 -1.68
CA PRO A 236 16.31 -14.50 -0.75
C PRO A 236 15.16 -15.11 0.05
N TYR A 237 14.90 -14.55 1.23
CA TYR A 237 13.71 -14.84 1.99
C TYR A 237 12.46 -14.26 1.32
N GLY A 238 11.37 -15.03 1.37
CA GLY A 238 10.02 -14.48 1.29
C GLY A 238 9.39 -14.46 2.67
N TRP A 239 8.23 -13.83 2.80
CA TRP A 239 7.46 -13.73 4.03
C TRP A 239 6.19 -14.57 3.95
N TRP A 240 5.98 -15.47 4.92
CA TRP A 240 4.79 -16.30 5.01
C TRP A 240 3.93 -15.85 6.17
N TYR A 241 2.67 -15.56 5.86
CA TYR A 241 1.68 -15.23 6.86
C TYR A 241 1.23 -16.46 7.65
N GLY A 242 1.13 -16.30 8.96
CA GLY A 242 0.61 -17.28 9.90
C GLY A 242 -0.07 -16.62 11.10
N ILE A 243 -0.61 -17.44 11.99
CA ILE A 243 -1.27 -17.01 13.23
C ILE A 243 -0.66 -17.81 14.39
N ILE A 244 -0.49 -17.18 15.54
CA ILE A 244 -0.10 -17.88 16.76
C ILE A 244 -1.30 -18.68 17.27
N SER A 245 -1.12 -19.99 17.41
CA SER A 245 -2.14 -20.91 17.90
C SER A 245 -1.95 -21.20 19.38
N HIS A 246 -2.95 -21.83 19.99
CA HIS A 246 -2.84 -22.37 21.34
C HIS A 246 -1.96 -23.63 21.33
N LEU A 247 -1.29 -23.88 22.45
CA LEU A 247 -0.62 -25.16 22.69
C LEU A 247 -1.65 -26.30 22.68
N GLU A 248 -1.22 -27.50 22.28
CA GLU A 248 -2.10 -28.68 22.24
C GLU A 248 -2.66 -29.05 23.62
N THR A 249 -1.95 -28.71 24.69
CA THR A 249 -2.37 -28.91 26.08
C THR A 249 -3.35 -27.84 26.58
N CYS A 250 -3.61 -26.79 25.80
CA CYS A 250 -4.51 -25.71 26.16
C CYS A 250 -5.86 -25.90 25.47
N ASN A 251 -6.94 -25.81 26.25
CA ASN A 251 -8.32 -25.91 25.76
C ASN A 251 -8.86 -24.62 25.11
N GLY A 252 -8.03 -23.59 24.93
CA GLY A 252 -8.43 -22.31 24.35
C GLY A 252 -9.33 -21.44 25.25
N ASN A 253 -9.54 -21.80 26.52
CA ASN A 253 -10.32 -20.98 27.44
C ASN A 253 -9.54 -19.72 27.83
N GLU A 254 -10.07 -18.53 27.49
CA GLU A 254 -9.44 -17.23 27.76
C GLU A 254 -9.07 -17.04 29.24
N ASN A 255 -9.89 -17.52 30.17
CA ASN A 255 -9.69 -17.34 31.61
C ASN A 255 -8.59 -18.24 32.20
N HIS A 256 -8.18 -19.30 31.48
CA HIS A 256 -7.21 -20.29 31.94
C HIS A 256 -6.05 -20.49 30.96
N CYS A 257 -5.94 -19.64 29.94
CA CYS A 257 -4.90 -19.75 28.93
C CYS A 257 -3.56 -19.21 29.46
N CYS A 258 -2.58 -20.10 29.60
CA CYS A 258 -1.20 -19.73 29.96
C CYS A 258 -0.23 -19.78 28.77
N CYS A 259 -0.73 -19.90 27.53
CA CYS A 259 0.12 -20.05 26.34
C CYS A 259 1.05 -18.84 26.11
N HIS A 260 0.64 -17.64 26.50
CA HIS A 260 1.48 -16.44 26.38
C HIS A 260 2.75 -16.52 27.25
N ASN A 261 2.72 -17.25 28.37
CA ASN A 261 3.85 -17.39 29.28
C ASN A 261 4.74 -18.61 28.96
N ASN A 262 4.34 -19.45 28.01
CA ASN A 262 5.09 -20.63 27.64
C ASN A 262 6.21 -20.29 26.64
N ASP A 263 7.41 -20.83 26.84
CA ASP A 263 8.52 -20.60 25.94
C ASP A 263 8.27 -21.14 24.52
N MET A 264 7.44 -22.17 24.39
CA MET A 264 7.05 -22.76 23.12
C MET A 264 5.87 -22.00 22.50
N LEU A 265 5.99 -21.68 21.22
CA LEU A 265 4.96 -21.06 20.40
C LEU A 265 4.59 -22.00 19.25
N ILE A 266 3.29 -22.07 18.92
CA ILE A 266 2.80 -22.79 17.74
C ILE A 266 2.41 -21.77 16.69
N LEU A 267 3.12 -21.78 15.56
CA LEU A 267 2.77 -21.01 14.37
C LEU A 267 1.87 -21.89 13.51
N GLU A 268 0.67 -21.39 13.22
CA GLU A 268 -0.33 -22.10 12.42
C GLU A 268 -0.59 -21.38 11.09
N PHE A 269 -0.48 -22.16 10.03
CA PHE A 269 -0.60 -21.76 8.63
C PHE A 269 -1.88 -22.37 8.05
N ASN A 270 -3.01 -21.69 8.29
CA ASN A 270 -4.34 -22.16 7.91
C ASN A 270 -4.56 -22.33 6.39
N GLN A 271 -3.69 -21.77 5.56
CA GLN A 271 -3.65 -22.03 4.11
C GLN A 271 -3.36 -23.48 3.76
N TYR A 272 -2.67 -24.23 4.65
CA TYR A 272 -2.32 -25.61 4.40
C TYR A 272 -3.35 -26.58 4.99
N SER A 273 -3.55 -27.71 4.32
CA SER A 273 -4.48 -28.75 4.75
C SER A 273 -4.10 -29.29 6.15
N PRO A 274 -5.08 -29.76 6.95
CA PRO A 274 -4.83 -30.25 8.31
C PRO A 274 -3.71 -31.29 8.45
N GLY A 275 -3.50 -32.13 7.44
CA GLY A 275 -2.45 -33.16 7.42
C GLY A 275 -1.10 -32.70 6.84
N SER A 276 -0.95 -31.43 6.45
CA SER A 276 0.30 -30.92 5.92
C SER A 276 1.33 -30.69 7.04
N GLN A 277 2.55 -31.17 6.84
CA GLN A 277 3.67 -30.88 7.74
C GLN A 277 3.98 -29.37 7.84
N TRP A 278 3.58 -28.58 6.83
CA TRP A 278 3.77 -27.13 6.78
C TRP A 278 2.70 -26.35 7.54
N ARG A 279 1.65 -27.03 8.01
CA ARG A 279 0.53 -26.35 8.69
C ARG A 279 0.91 -25.82 10.05
N ARG A 280 1.76 -26.54 10.79
CA ARG A 280 2.13 -26.18 12.16
C ARG A 280 3.63 -26.25 12.32
N VAL A 281 4.20 -25.19 12.88
CA VAL A 281 5.61 -25.11 13.24
C VAL A 281 5.69 -24.73 14.71
N VAL A 282 6.52 -25.43 15.47
CA VAL A 282 6.74 -25.17 16.88
C VAL A 282 8.10 -24.49 17.03
N ILE A 283 8.14 -23.32 17.67
CA ILE A 283 9.38 -22.57 17.90
C ILE A 283 9.55 -22.25 19.39
N ASN A 284 10.78 -21.98 19.81
CA ASN A 284 11.09 -21.53 21.17
C ASN A 284 11.40 -20.02 21.20
N ARG A 285 10.56 -19.21 21.85
CA ARG A 285 10.68 -17.75 21.84
C ARG A 285 11.97 -17.20 22.47
N LYS A 286 12.66 -17.95 23.34
CA LYS A 286 13.88 -17.50 24.02
C LYS A 286 15.15 -17.69 23.18
N ASN A 287 15.18 -18.75 22.36
CA ASN A 287 16.37 -19.19 21.65
C ASN A 287 16.16 -19.27 20.13
N HIS A 288 15.10 -18.65 19.60
CA HIS A 288 14.74 -18.74 18.19
C HIS A 288 15.83 -18.16 17.29
N GLN A 289 16.30 -18.95 16.34
CA GLN A 289 17.24 -18.55 15.28
C GLN A 289 16.72 -19.03 13.92
N GLU A 290 17.52 -18.92 12.86
CA GLU A 290 17.19 -19.60 11.62
C GLU A 290 17.27 -21.12 11.85
N GLU A 291 16.14 -21.79 11.64
CA GLU A 291 15.98 -23.24 11.71
C GLU A 291 15.69 -23.82 10.32
N GLY A 292 15.75 -25.14 10.19
CA GLY A 292 15.47 -25.85 8.96
C GLY A 292 16.69 -26.49 8.30
N ASN A 293 16.50 -27.02 7.09
CA ASN A 293 17.49 -27.83 6.39
C ASN A 293 17.35 -27.70 4.85
N GLY A 294 18.23 -28.35 4.09
CA GLY A 294 18.21 -28.25 2.62
C GLY A 294 17.01 -28.93 1.93
N ALA A 295 16.30 -29.82 2.60
CA ALA A 295 15.09 -30.47 2.08
C ALA A 295 13.84 -29.62 2.31
N ASP A 296 13.73 -29.06 3.52
CA ASP A 296 12.55 -28.33 4.00
C ASP A 296 12.65 -26.80 3.83
N GLY A 297 13.84 -26.32 3.48
CA GLY A 297 14.16 -24.91 3.52
C GLY A 297 14.47 -24.42 4.93
N PHE A 298 14.79 -23.13 5.00
CA PHE A 298 15.20 -22.43 6.21
C PHE A 298 14.20 -21.35 6.55
N TYR A 299 13.85 -21.21 7.83
CA TYR A 299 12.92 -20.21 8.33
C TYR A 299 13.40 -19.63 9.65
N GLY A 300 12.99 -18.40 9.97
CA GLY A 300 13.45 -17.80 11.23
C GLY A 300 12.82 -16.46 11.54
N GLY A 301 13.23 -15.40 10.84
CA GLY A 301 12.86 -14.03 11.18
C GLY A 301 11.34 -13.84 11.23
N ILE A 302 10.80 -13.46 12.38
CA ILE A 302 9.37 -13.33 12.64
C ILE A 302 9.07 -11.89 12.98
N ARG A 303 8.00 -11.37 12.39
CA ARG A 303 7.42 -10.09 12.74
C ARG A 303 5.93 -10.23 13.04
N LYS A 304 5.44 -9.42 13.97
CA LYS A 304 4.02 -9.28 14.26
C LYS A 304 3.37 -8.32 13.26
N ILE A 305 2.18 -8.68 12.77
CA ILE A 305 1.37 -7.84 11.88
C ILE A 305 0.17 -7.34 12.68
N PHE A 306 -0.05 -6.03 12.68
CA PHE A 306 -1.20 -5.43 13.36
C PHE A 306 -2.42 -5.38 12.42
N LEU A 307 -3.61 -5.64 12.97
CA LEU A 307 -4.89 -5.70 12.25
C LEU A 307 -5.25 -4.44 11.46
N LEU A 308 -4.70 -3.26 11.79
CA LEU A 308 -4.89 -2.06 10.97
C LEU A 308 -4.23 -2.19 9.58
N ALA A 309 -3.14 -2.95 9.48
CA ALA A 309 -2.53 -3.33 8.21
C ALA A 309 -3.38 -4.38 7.48
N ILE A 310 -3.97 -5.33 8.21
CA ILE A 310 -4.81 -6.39 7.64
C ILE A 310 -6.14 -5.82 7.10
N ALA A 311 -6.84 -4.93 7.81
CA ALA A 311 -8.12 -4.37 7.39
C ALA A 311 -8.04 -3.48 6.13
N LEU A 312 -6.89 -2.84 5.86
CA LEU A 312 -6.59 -2.14 4.60
C LEU A 312 -6.16 -3.09 3.47
N GLU A 313 -5.87 -4.36 3.79
CA GLU A 313 -5.34 -5.38 2.89
C GLU A 313 -6.35 -6.51 2.58
N THR A 314 -7.37 -6.74 3.41
CA THR A 314 -8.24 -7.94 3.31
C THR A 314 -9.69 -7.69 2.85
N SER A 315 -10.07 -6.51 2.38
CA SER A 315 -11.44 -6.31 1.84
C SER A 315 -11.73 -7.17 0.59
N SER A 316 -10.72 -7.75 -0.06
CA SER A 316 -10.90 -8.66 -1.21
C SER A 316 -10.60 -10.14 -0.91
N PHE A 317 -9.88 -10.48 0.17
CA PHE A 317 -9.31 -11.83 0.34
C PHE A 317 -10.10 -12.73 1.30
N LEU A 318 -10.74 -12.17 2.35
CA LEU A 318 -11.50 -12.97 3.32
C LEU A 318 -12.92 -13.33 2.86
N LEU A 319 -13.41 -12.70 1.78
CA LEU A 319 -14.74 -12.97 1.23
C LEU A 319 -14.82 -14.30 0.44
N ASP A 320 -13.70 -14.83 -0.03
CA ASP A 320 -13.71 -16.03 -0.90
C ASP A 320 -13.59 -17.36 -0.12
N MET A 321 -13.11 -17.33 1.13
CA MET A 321 -12.96 -18.54 1.95
C MET A 321 -14.17 -18.90 2.83
N LYS A 322 -15.21 -18.06 2.90
CA LYS A 322 -16.44 -18.34 3.66
C LYS A 322 -17.67 -18.44 2.76
N ARG A 323 -17.68 -19.40 1.83
CA ARG A 323 -18.93 -19.93 1.26
C ARG A 323 -19.56 -20.98 2.19
N LYS A 324 -20.10 -20.54 3.34
CA LYS A 324 -21.25 -21.14 4.05
C LYS A 324 -21.97 -20.00 4.79
N PRO A 325 -23.31 -20.00 4.87
CA PRO A 325 -24.06 -18.84 5.31
C PRO A 325 -23.94 -18.73 6.82
N THR A 326 -23.14 -17.79 7.31
CA THR A 326 -23.19 -17.41 8.71
C THR A 326 -22.86 -15.93 8.80
N VAL A 327 -23.92 -15.14 8.94
CA VAL A 327 -23.99 -13.77 9.46
C VAL A 327 -22.82 -12.87 9.04
N LEU A 328 -23.04 -12.09 7.98
CA LEU A 328 -22.18 -10.99 7.59
C LEU A 328 -22.36 -9.85 8.61
N LEU A 329 -21.51 -9.79 9.65
CA LEU A 329 -21.42 -8.60 10.50
C LEU A 329 -20.65 -7.53 9.72
N LEU A 330 -21.39 -6.62 9.06
CA LEU A 330 -20.82 -5.40 8.51
C LEU A 330 -20.54 -4.42 9.65
N PHE A 331 -19.28 -4.29 10.05
CA PHE A 331 -18.85 -3.21 10.94
C PHE A 331 -18.63 -1.94 10.12
N VAL A 332 -19.63 -1.05 10.11
CA VAL A 332 -19.43 0.33 9.67
C VAL A 332 -18.87 1.11 10.86
N LEU A 333 -17.54 1.25 10.91
CA LEU A 333 -16.88 2.17 11.83
C LEU A 333 -17.07 3.60 11.31
N HIS A 334 -18.10 4.28 11.81
CA HIS A 334 -18.20 5.74 11.74
C HIS A 334 -17.28 6.32 12.83
N ILE A 335 -16.14 6.85 12.42
CA ILE A 335 -15.25 7.60 13.31
C ILE A 335 -15.63 9.08 13.19
N THR A 336 -16.43 9.58 14.12
CA THR A 336 -16.48 11.02 14.43
C THR A 336 -15.57 11.28 15.62
N PRO A 337 -14.74 12.34 15.59
CA PRO A 337 -13.94 12.68 16.74
C PRO A 337 -14.88 13.32 17.78
N GLU A 338 -14.66 12.95 19.04
CA GLU A 338 -15.18 13.56 20.27
C GLU A 338 -16.20 12.72 21.07
N TYR A 339 -15.73 12.35 22.26
CA TYR A 339 -16.39 11.79 23.45
C TYR A 339 -16.80 10.31 23.46
N HIS A 340 -16.34 9.66 24.54
CA HIS A 340 -16.56 8.26 24.92
C HIS A 340 -18.04 7.88 25.02
N VAL A 341 -18.35 6.66 24.54
CA VAL A 341 -19.13 5.55 25.15
C VAL A 341 -19.76 4.76 24.02
N SER A 342 -19.29 3.53 23.76
CA SER A 342 -19.94 2.59 22.84
C SER A 342 -20.68 1.53 23.65
N THR A 343 -22.01 1.62 23.67
CA THR A 343 -22.91 0.59 24.21
C THR A 343 -22.98 -0.58 23.22
N PHE A 344 -22.82 -1.81 23.70
CA PHE A 344 -23.01 -3.03 22.91
C PHE A 344 -24.48 -3.43 22.90
N GLY A 345 -25.11 -3.45 21.72
CA GLY A 345 -26.44 -4.03 21.50
C GLY A 345 -26.33 -5.31 20.68
N CYS A 346 -26.64 -6.45 21.28
CA CYS A 346 -26.75 -7.73 20.58
C CYS A 346 -28.20 -7.90 20.11
N PHE A 347 -28.44 -7.98 18.80
CA PHE A 347 -29.75 -8.35 18.26
C PHE A 347 -29.77 -9.84 17.94
N THR A 348 -30.53 -10.59 18.72
CA THR A 348 -31.03 -11.91 18.34
C THR A 348 -32.55 -11.81 18.31
N ASP A 349 -33.15 -11.86 17.12
CA ASP A 349 -34.42 -12.57 17.02
C ASP A 349 -34.63 -13.13 15.62
N MET A 350 -35.10 -14.38 15.59
CA MET A 350 -35.23 -15.23 14.43
C MET A 350 -36.72 -15.60 14.34
N SER A 351 -37.47 -14.90 13.49
CA SER A 351 -38.83 -15.32 13.14
C SER A 351 -38.98 -15.38 11.63
N LEU A 352 -39.09 -16.61 11.13
CA LEU A 352 -39.57 -16.98 9.79
C LEU A 352 -40.91 -16.27 9.49
N MET A 353 -41.07 -15.65 8.32
CA MET A 353 -42.29 -15.76 7.49
C MET A 353 -42.15 -15.09 6.11
N ASN A 354 -42.99 -15.59 5.20
CA ASN A 354 -43.03 -15.45 3.75
C ASN A 354 -43.22 -14.03 3.18
N ASP A 355 -42.88 -13.95 1.89
CA ASP A 355 -43.32 -13.06 0.80
C ASP A 355 -44.23 -11.83 1.09
N ASP A 356 -43.90 -10.78 0.33
CA ASP A 356 -44.60 -9.52 0.06
C ASP A 356 -44.21 -8.26 0.87
N VAL A 357 -43.56 -7.35 0.14
CA VAL A 357 -43.45 -5.88 0.30
C VAL A 357 -43.50 -5.31 1.73
N VAL A 358 -42.35 -4.84 2.24
CA VAL A 358 -42.32 -3.96 3.43
C VAL A 358 -41.37 -2.77 3.21
N THR A 359 -41.94 -1.58 3.40
CA THR A 359 -41.33 -0.25 3.49
C THR A 359 -40.47 -0.12 4.75
N TRP A 360 -39.30 0.52 4.63
CA TRP A 360 -38.42 0.80 5.77
C TRP A 360 -38.94 1.99 6.58
N GLY A 361 -39.37 1.75 7.82
CA GLY A 361 -39.67 2.78 8.81
C GLY A 361 -38.67 2.72 9.97
N LEU A 362 -37.97 3.83 10.24
CA LEU A 362 -37.16 4.03 11.44
C LEU A 362 -38.08 4.23 12.65
N VAL A 363 -38.09 3.30 13.61
CA VAL A 363 -38.70 3.50 14.93
C VAL A 363 -37.64 3.30 16.01
N GLY A 364 -37.03 4.41 16.44
CA GLY A 364 -36.20 4.43 17.64
C GLY A 364 -37.07 4.63 18.88
N LYS A 365 -37.09 3.66 19.80
CA LYS A 365 -37.60 3.87 21.16
C LYS A 365 -36.40 4.17 22.08
N VAL A 366 -36.35 5.39 22.59
CA VAL A 366 -35.45 5.80 23.68
C VAL A 366 -36.17 5.50 24.99
N CYS A 367 -35.67 4.54 25.78
CA CYS A 367 -36.12 4.32 27.15
C CYS A 367 -35.12 4.98 28.10
N TYR A 368 -35.53 6.06 28.77
CA TYR A 368 -34.82 6.66 29.90
C TYR A 368 -35.13 5.87 31.18
N THR A 369 -34.11 5.48 31.92
CA THR A 369 -34.23 5.12 33.34
C THR A 369 -33.64 6.25 34.19
N PRO A 370 -34.38 6.79 35.18
CA PRO A 370 -33.86 7.81 36.07
C PRO A 370 -33.02 7.15 37.18
N GLN A 371 -31.77 7.59 37.35
CA GLN A 371 -30.99 7.31 38.55
C GLN A 371 -31.47 8.24 39.67
N THR A 372 -32.07 7.67 40.71
CA THR A 372 -32.25 8.32 42.01
C THR A 372 -30.95 8.24 42.80
N TYR A 373 -30.43 9.40 43.19
CA TYR A 373 -29.37 9.52 44.20
C TYR A 373 -29.99 9.32 45.59
N PHE A 374 -29.59 8.26 46.29
CA PHE A 374 -28.98 8.25 47.63
C PHE A 374 -28.64 6.82 48.05
#